data_AF-A0A8T3PK51-F1
#
_entry.id   AF-A0A8T3PK51-F1
#
_cell.length_a   1.000
_cell.length_b   1.000
_cell.length_c   1.000
_cell.angle_alpha   90.00
_cell.angle_beta   90.00
_cell.angle_gamma   90.00
#
_symmetry.space_group_name_H-M   'P 1'
#
loop_
_entity.id
_entity.type
_entity.pdbx_description
1 polymer ?
#
loop_
_entity_poly.entity_id
_entity_poly.type
_entity_poly.pdbx_seq_one_letter_code
_entity_poly.pdbx_strand_id
1 'polypeptide(L)'
;MLAEIAAGVGRQVSSGVISHDHRVGKIDAAVDQLDWAIKLFLDHKAYVPAISLAGAAEEIIGQTLGTEAAFNILKDRLSTETSLPPAVASQMYLNKAKNWLKHWQGMKDEETIEIELETEAIQYIVRAITNLAGHDKSCTSETPRFFEWIEKNRKDLLNGL
;
A
#
# COMPACT_ATOMS: atom_id res chain seq x y z
N MET A 1 -64.94 -24.64 38.68
CA MET A 1 -64.87 -23.21 39.02
C MET A 1 -63.42 -22.90 39.33
N LEU A 2 -62.83 -22.06 38.48
CA LEU A 2 -61.52 -21.38 38.57
C LEU A 2 -60.24 -22.16 38.23
N ALA A 3 -59.67 -21.69 37.11
CA ALA A 3 -58.34 -21.91 36.57
C ALA A 3 -57.40 -20.78 37.03
N GLU A 4 -56.09 -21.03 37.04
CA GLU A 4 -54.98 -20.05 36.87
C GLU A 4 -53.67 -20.86 36.81
N ILE A 5 -53.06 -21.07 35.63
CA ILE A 5 -52.03 -20.25 34.94
C ILE A 5 -50.76 -20.03 35.77
N ALA A 6 -49.69 -20.74 35.41
CA ALA A 6 -48.32 -20.23 35.48
C ALA A 6 -47.52 -20.81 34.30
N ALA A 7 -47.38 -19.97 33.27
CA ALA A 7 -46.62 -20.25 32.06
C ALA A 7 -45.13 -20.35 32.38
N GLY A 8 -44.53 -21.51 32.12
CA GLY A 8 -43.08 -21.70 32.09
C GLY A 8 -42.49 -20.94 30.90
N VAL A 9 -41.85 -19.82 31.19
CA VAL A 9 -41.18 -18.93 30.23
C VAL A 9 -40.13 -19.72 29.45
N GLY A 10 -40.36 -19.88 28.14
CA GLY A 10 -39.34 -20.33 27.20
C GLY A 10 -38.19 -19.32 27.19
N ARG A 11 -36.98 -19.78 27.55
CA ARG A 11 -35.76 -19.05 27.22
C ARG A 11 -35.58 -19.11 25.71
N GLN A 12 -36.02 -18.05 25.02
CA GLN A 12 -35.43 -17.71 23.74
C GLN A 12 -33.96 -17.39 23.98
N VAL A 13 -33.09 -18.34 23.68
CA VAL A 13 -31.68 -18.06 23.47
C VAL A 13 -31.62 -17.30 22.16
N SER A 14 -31.60 -15.96 22.22
CA SER A 14 -31.26 -15.17 21.04
C SER A 14 -29.83 -15.53 20.69
N SER A 15 -29.63 -16.30 19.62
CA SER A 15 -28.32 -16.45 19.00
C SER A 15 -27.92 -15.07 18.48
N GLY A 16 -27.24 -14.30 19.34
CA GLY A 16 -26.67 -13.03 18.95
C GLY A 16 -25.72 -13.28 17.80
N VAL A 17 -26.07 -12.77 16.63
CA VAL A 17 -25.13 -12.67 15.50
C VAL A 17 -24.00 -11.80 16.01
N ILE A 18 -22.81 -12.38 16.21
CA ILE A 18 -21.61 -11.59 16.50
C ILE A 18 -21.34 -10.78 15.22
N SER A 19 -21.69 -9.49 15.25
CA SER A 19 -21.25 -8.55 14.24
C SER A 19 -19.73 -8.45 14.34
N HIS A 20 -19.05 -8.77 13.24
CA HIS A 20 -17.60 -8.62 13.07
C HIS A 20 -17.28 -7.26 12.44
N ASP A 21 -18.09 -6.23 12.72
CA ASP A 21 -17.94 -4.94 12.08
C ASP A 21 -16.73 -4.21 12.66
N HIS A 22 -15.71 -4.04 11.83
CA HIS A 22 -14.52 -3.24 12.15
C HIS A 22 -14.68 -1.83 11.57
N ARG A 23 -14.47 -0.81 12.40
CA ARG A 23 -14.33 0.57 11.93
C ARG A 23 -12.85 0.83 11.66
N VAL A 24 -12.52 1.11 10.40
CA VAL A 24 -11.14 1.38 9.97
C VAL A 24 -11.10 2.72 9.22
N GLY A 25 -10.21 3.62 9.64
CA GLY A 25 -9.97 4.88 8.93
C GLY A 25 -9.23 4.65 7.62
N LYS A 26 -9.35 5.58 6.67
CA LYS A 26 -8.64 5.50 5.38
C LYS A 26 -7.12 5.52 5.56
N ILE A 27 -6.63 6.37 6.47
CA ILE A 27 -5.20 6.47 6.78
C ILE A 27 -4.76 5.23 7.55
N ASP A 28 -5.51 4.78 8.56
CA ASP A 28 -5.20 3.55 9.29
C ASP A 28 -5.07 2.33 8.35
N ALA A 29 -6.02 2.17 7.43
CA ALA A 29 -5.96 1.11 6.42
C ALA A 29 -4.73 1.24 5.51
N ALA A 30 -4.33 2.46 5.12
CA ALA A 30 -3.15 2.68 4.30
C ALA A 30 -1.85 2.40 5.07
N VAL A 31 -1.80 2.74 6.36
CA VAL A 31 -0.68 2.42 7.27
C VAL A 31 -0.55 0.90 7.40
N ASP A 32 -1.65 0.18 7.64
CA ASP A 32 -1.67 -1.29 7.70
C ASP A 32 -1.24 -1.93 6.38
N GLN A 33 -1.69 -1.38 5.24
CA GLN A 33 -1.26 -1.84 3.91
C GLN A 33 0.26 -1.66 3.71
N LEU A 34 0.81 -0.51 4.11
CA LEU A 34 2.25 -0.25 4.00
C LEU A 34 3.07 -1.16 4.93
N ASP A 35 2.61 -1.38 6.15
CA ASP A 35 3.26 -2.26 7.13
C ASP A 35 3.29 -3.71 6.61
N TRP A 36 2.20 -4.20 6.02
CA TRP A 36 2.15 -5.51 5.35
C TRP A 36 2.99 -5.57 4.07
N ALA A 37 3.03 -4.49 3.28
CA ALA A 37 3.89 -4.44 2.11
C ALA A 37 5.36 -4.64 2.48
N ILE A 38 5.81 -4.02 3.58
CA ILE A 38 7.17 -4.17 4.09
C ILE A 38 7.43 -5.61 4.58
N LYS A 39 6.51 -6.21 5.34
CA LYS A 39 6.62 -7.62 5.77
C LYS A 39 6.71 -8.58 4.59
N LEU A 40 5.85 -8.41 3.59
CA LEU A 40 5.87 -9.23 2.36
C LEU A 40 7.19 -9.10 1.60
N PHE A 41 7.73 -7.87 1.53
CA PHE A 41 9.03 -7.61 0.93
C PHE A 41 10.17 -8.30 1.70
N LEU A 42 10.28 -8.05 3.01
CA LEU A 42 11.41 -8.49 3.83
C LEU A 42 11.37 -9.99 4.14
N ASP A 43 10.22 -10.49 4.59
CA ASP A 43 10.11 -11.82 5.19
C ASP A 43 9.79 -12.90 4.14
N HIS A 44 9.19 -12.49 3.01
CA HIS A 44 8.68 -13.43 2.01
C HIS A 44 9.21 -13.21 0.60
N LYS A 45 9.94 -12.11 0.33
CA LYS A 45 10.33 -11.69 -1.03
C LYS A 45 9.14 -11.68 -2.00
N ALA A 46 7.96 -11.39 -1.47
CA ALA A 46 6.70 -11.38 -2.21
C ALA A 46 6.49 -9.99 -2.83
N TYR A 47 7.30 -9.68 -3.85
CA TYR A 47 7.41 -8.33 -4.40
C TYR A 47 6.13 -7.85 -5.08
N VAL A 48 5.44 -8.71 -5.84
CA VAL A 48 4.18 -8.35 -6.53
C VAL A 48 3.10 -7.86 -5.56
N PRO A 49 2.72 -8.61 -4.51
CA PRO A 49 1.73 -8.12 -3.55
C PRO A 49 2.27 -6.95 -2.71
N ALA A 50 3.58 -6.88 -2.44
CA ALA A 50 4.17 -5.72 -1.77
C ALA A 50 3.99 -4.43 -2.61
N ILE A 51 4.24 -4.47 -3.92
CA ILE A 51 4.01 -3.35 -4.85
C ILE A 51 2.55 -2.92 -4.83
N SER A 52 1.62 -3.88 -4.88
CA SER A 52 0.18 -3.59 -4.87
C SER A 52 -0.26 -2.87 -3.59
N LEU A 53 0.14 -3.38 -2.42
CA LEU A 53 -0.23 -2.78 -1.13
C LEU A 53 0.45 -1.43 -0.90
N ALA A 54 1.75 -1.33 -1.16
CA ALA A 54 2.47 -0.06 -1.04
C ALA A 54 1.94 0.99 -2.02
N GLY A 55 1.58 0.59 -3.25
CA GLY A 55 0.98 1.48 -4.24
C GLY A 55 -0.41 1.98 -3.84
N ALA A 56 -1.21 1.17 -3.14
CA ALA A 56 -2.49 1.61 -2.59
C ALA A 56 -2.29 2.59 -1.42
N ALA A 57 -1.37 2.29 -0.51
CA ALA A 57 -1.03 3.16 0.60
C ALA A 57 -0.48 4.52 0.12
N GLU A 58 0.43 4.49 -0.85
CA GLU A 58 1.01 5.66 -1.50
C GLU A 58 -0.05 6.59 -2.08
N GLU A 59 -1.03 6.04 -2.79
CA GLU A 59 -2.10 6.79 -3.42
C GLU A 59 -3.07 7.38 -2.39
N ILE A 60 -3.49 6.60 -1.39
CA ILE A 60 -4.41 7.06 -0.33
C ILE A 60 -3.78 8.19 0.48
N ILE A 61 -2.54 8.01 0.94
CA ILE A 61 -1.86 9.00 1.78
C ILE A 61 -1.46 10.20 0.93
N GLY A 62 -1.01 9.98 -0.30
CA GLY A 62 -0.61 11.05 -1.22
C GLY A 62 -1.73 12.04 -1.56
N GLN A 63 -3.00 11.60 -1.55
CA GLN A 63 -4.14 12.50 -1.71
C GLN A 63 -4.23 13.57 -0.61
N THR A 64 -3.66 13.32 0.57
CA THR A 64 -3.62 14.31 1.66
C THR A 64 -2.57 15.41 1.45
N LEU A 65 -1.61 15.18 0.53
CA LEU A 65 -0.46 16.05 0.30
C LEU A 65 -0.55 16.87 -1.00
N GLY A 66 -1.39 16.46 -1.94
CA GLY A 66 -1.52 17.14 -3.23
C GLY A 66 -0.19 17.18 -3.99
N THR A 67 0.33 18.38 -4.27
CA THR A 67 1.60 18.57 -4.99
C THR A 67 2.82 18.07 -4.23
N GLU A 68 2.74 18.01 -2.90
CA GLU A 68 3.84 17.55 -2.03
C GLU A 68 3.92 16.02 -1.94
N ALA A 69 3.01 15.29 -2.59
CA ALA A 69 3.09 13.83 -2.66
C ALA A 69 4.37 13.40 -3.39
N ALA A 70 5.03 12.36 -2.88
CA ALA A 70 6.30 11.85 -3.39
C ALA A 70 6.25 11.55 -4.90
N PHE A 71 5.13 11.02 -5.41
CA PHE A 71 4.93 10.82 -6.84
C PHE A 71 5.05 12.10 -7.67
N ASN A 72 4.44 13.19 -7.22
CA ASN A 72 4.45 14.45 -7.95
C ASN A 72 5.85 15.06 -7.97
N ILE A 73 6.53 15.05 -6.83
CA ILE A 73 7.93 15.50 -6.71
C ILE A 73 8.84 14.69 -7.65
N LEU A 74 8.74 13.35 -7.61
CA LEU A 74 9.56 12.48 -8.45
C LEU A 74 9.23 12.64 -9.95
N LYS A 75 7.95 12.77 -10.29
CA LYS A 75 7.50 12.97 -11.66
C LYS A 75 8.11 14.25 -12.26
N ASP A 76 8.09 15.35 -11.50
CA ASP A 76 8.60 16.64 -11.98
C ASP A 76 10.14 16.63 -12.09
N ARG A 77 10.81 15.99 -11.12
CA ARG A 77 12.26 15.76 -11.17
C ARG A 77 12.67 14.93 -12.39
N LEU A 78 12.04 13.77 -12.59
CA LEU A 78 12.34 12.88 -13.71
C LEU A 78 12.01 13.52 -15.06
N SER A 79 10.92 14.29 -15.15
CA SER A 79 10.60 15.07 -16.35
C SER A 79 11.73 16.01 -16.72
N THR A 80 12.30 16.69 -15.72
CA THR A 80 13.45 17.60 -15.89
C THR A 80 14.71 16.84 -16.29
N GLU A 81 15.07 15.78 -15.56
CA GLU A 81 16.30 15.00 -15.79
C GLU A 81 16.30 14.28 -17.15
N THR A 82 15.14 13.80 -17.60
CA THR A 82 14.99 13.06 -18.86
C THR A 82 14.58 13.93 -20.04
N SER A 83 14.25 15.21 -19.80
CA SER A 83 13.65 16.10 -20.81
C SER A 83 12.37 15.53 -21.46
N LEU A 84 11.66 14.65 -20.75
CA LEU A 84 10.39 14.06 -21.19
C LEU A 84 9.21 14.80 -20.57
N PRO A 85 8.04 14.84 -21.23
CA PRO A 85 6.81 15.32 -20.60
C PRO A 85 6.49 14.56 -19.30
N PRO A 86 5.97 15.22 -18.24
CA PRO A 86 5.72 14.58 -16.93
C PRO A 86 4.89 13.28 -16.99
N ALA A 87 3.87 13.24 -17.85
CA ALA A 87 3.04 12.05 -18.05
C ALA A 87 3.84 10.86 -18.64
N VAL A 88 4.77 11.14 -19.56
CA VAL A 88 5.61 10.11 -20.18
C VAL A 88 6.66 9.63 -19.18
N ALA A 89 7.34 10.55 -18.49
CA ALA A 89 8.33 10.23 -17.48
C ALA A 89 7.74 9.36 -16.35
N SER A 90 6.59 9.76 -15.80
CA SER A 90 5.94 8.96 -14.75
C SER A 90 5.48 7.59 -15.24
N GLN A 91 4.97 7.47 -16.47
CA GLN A 91 4.57 6.18 -17.02
C GLN A 91 5.76 5.23 -17.20
N MET A 92 6.90 5.76 -17.67
CA MET A 92 8.09 4.96 -17.94
C MET A 92 8.84 4.54 -16.67
N TYR A 93 8.95 5.43 -15.69
CA TYR A 93 9.88 5.26 -14.56
C TYR A 93 9.20 5.05 -13.20
N LEU A 94 7.93 5.45 -13.04
CA LEU A 94 7.26 5.44 -11.73
C LEU A 94 6.08 4.47 -11.67
N ASN A 95 5.36 4.29 -12.79
CA ASN A 95 4.08 3.60 -12.79
C ASN A 95 4.07 2.27 -13.55
N LYS A 96 5.21 1.86 -14.14
CA LYS A 96 5.29 0.69 -15.02
C LYS A 96 4.79 -0.59 -14.34
N ALA A 97 5.36 -0.96 -13.18
CA ALA A 97 4.98 -2.17 -12.47
C ALA A 97 3.54 -2.12 -11.94
N LYS A 98 3.14 -1.07 -11.21
CA LYS A 98 1.76 -0.94 -10.68
C LYS A 98 0.71 -0.98 -11.79
N ASN A 99 0.97 -0.33 -12.93
CA ASN A 99 0.03 -0.34 -14.05
C ASN A 99 -0.08 -1.72 -14.70
N TRP A 100 1.03 -2.44 -14.86
CA TRP A 100 1.01 -3.82 -15.34
C TRP A 100 0.20 -4.73 -14.41
N LEU A 101 0.43 -4.62 -13.10
CA LEU A 101 -0.21 -5.47 -12.10
C LEU A 101 -1.72 -5.23 -11.94
N LYS A 102 -2.24 -4.07 -12.35
CA LYS A 102 -3.64 -3.68 -12.12
C LYS A 102 -4.54 -3.74 -13.36
N HIS A 103 -3.97 -3.66 -14.56
CA HIS A 103 -4.74 -3.48 -15.79
C HIS A 103 -4.70 -4.74 -16.64
N TRP A 104 -5.85 -5.39 -16.79
CA TRP A 104 -6.03 -6.52 -17.72
C TRP A 104 -6.53 -6.08 -19.11
N GLN A 105 -7.10 -4.89 -19.24
CA GLN A 105 -7.89 -4.51 -20.40
C GLN A 105 -7.07 -4.61 -21.71
N GLY A 106 -7.46 -5.55 -22.57
CA GLY A 106 -6.80 -5.78 -23.87
C GLY A 106 -5.59 -6.70 -23.82
N MET A 107 -5.24 -7.26 -22.66
CA MET A 107 -4.16 -8.24 -22.50
C MET A 107 -4.64 -9.67 -22.78
N LYS A 108 -3.66 -10.55 -22.99
CA LYS A 108 -3.83 -11.99 -23.10
C LYS A 108 -3.03 -12.70 -22.01
N ASP A 109 -3.38 -13.94 -21.72
CA ASP A 109 -2.74 -14.77 -20.71
C ASP A 109 -1.23 -14.92 -20.91
N GLU A 110 -0.74 -14.89 -22.16
CA GLU A 110 0.68 -15.06 -22.49
C GLU A 110 1.50 -13.76 -22.37
N GLU A 111 0.85 -12.62 -22.13
CA GLU A 111 1.59 -11.37 -22.05
C GLU A 111 2.43 -11.28 -20.78
N THR A 112 3.68 -10.84 -20.94
CA THR A 112 4.65 -10.73 -19.85
C THR A 112 5.36 -9.39 -19.90
N ILE A 113 5.83 -8.93 -18.74
CA ILE A 113 6.68 -7.75 -18.62
C ILE A 113 8.02 -8.12 -17.99
N GLU A 114 9.09 -7.47 -18.43
CA GLU A 114 10.38 -7.52 -17.77
C GLU A 114 10.55 -6.29 -16.88
N ILE A 115 10.66 -6.54 -15.57
CA ILE A 115 10.83 -5.55 -14.50
C ILE A 115 11.66 -6.14 -13.37
N GLU A 116 12.51 -5.32 -12.76
CA GLU A 116 13.25 -5.70 -11.56
C GLU A 116 12.34 -5.47 -10.35
N LEU A 117 11.65 -6.53 -9.94
CA LEU A 117 10.56 -6.47 -8.96
C LEU A 117 11.01 -5.96 -7.59
N GLU A 118 12.25 -6.23 -7.17
CA GLU A 118 12.73 -5.77 -5.88
C GLU A 118 12.86 -4.24 -5.84
N THR A 119 13.48 -3.64 -6.87
CA THR A 119 13.63 -2.19 -7.00
C THR A 119 12.29 -1.49 -7.19
N GLU A 120 11.37 -2.08 -7.95
CA GLU A 120 10.00 -1.56 -8.07
C GLU A 120 9.30 -1.55 -6.70
N ALA A 121 9.38 -2.64 -5.94
CA ALA A 121 8.81 -2.70 -4.60
C ALA A 121 9.43 -1.65 -3.65
N ILE A 122 10.75 -1.49 -3.69
CA ILE A 122 11.46 -0.45 -2.92
C ILE A 122 10.93 0.94 -3.28
N GLN A 123 10.78 1.24 -4.57
CA GLN A 123 10.28 2.56 -5.02
C GLN A 123 8.90 2.87 -4.43
N TYR A 124 7.96 1.91 -4.48
CA TYR A 124 6.61 2.11 -3.93
C TYR A 124 6.61 2.21 -2.41
N ILE A 125 7.38 1.37 -1.71
CA ILE A 125 7.49 1.41 -0.25
C ILE A 125 8.07 2.75 0.21
N VAL A 126 9.16 3.21 -0.41
CA VAL A 126 9.77 4.50 -0.07
C VAL A 126 8.81 5.65 -0.31
N ARG A 127 8.13 5.70 -1.47
CA ARG A 127 7.13 6.75 -1.76
C ARG A 127 5.99 6.77 -0.73
N ALA A 128 5.49 5.60 -0.33
CA ALA A 128 4.44 5.50 0.67
C ALA A 128 4.92 5.96 2.06
N ILE A 129 6.12 5.57 2.47
CA ILE A 129 6.75 6.04 3.72
C ILE A 129 6.95 7.57 3.69
N THR A 130 7.45 8.11 2.58
CA THR A 130 7.63 9.57 2.40
C THR A 130 6.29 10.29 2.50
N ASN A 131 5.22 9.76 1.89
CA ASN A 131 3.89 10.34 2.00
C ASN A 131 3.37 10.29 3.45
N LEU A 132 3.59 9.20 4.18
CA LEU A 132 3.18 9.09 5.58
C LEU A 132 3.92 10.12 6.46
N ALA A 133 5.24 10.23 6.31
CA ALA A 133 6.03 11.25 7.00
C ALA A 133 5.63 12.68 6.58
N GLY A 134 5.20 12.88 5.33
CA GLY A 134 4.62 14.13 4.86
C GLY A 134 3.31 14.48 5.56
N HIS A 135 2.43 13.48 5.72
CA HIS A 135 1.08 13.61 6.27
C HIS A 135 1.07 14.05 7.73
N ASP A 136 1.79 13.33 8.59
CA ASP A 136 1.72 13.52 10.05
C ASP A 136 3.06 13.32 10.78
N LYS A 137 4.17 13.22 10.05
CA LYS A 137 5.52 12.95 10.59
C LYS A 137 5.66 11.56 11.23
N SER A 138 4.73 10.63 10.99
CA SER A 138 4.81 9.26 11.47
C SER A 138 5.50 8.31 10.48
N CYS A 139 5.70 7.08 10.93
CA CYS A 139 6.11 5.95 10.11
C CYS A 139 5.41 4.67 10.60
N THR A 140 5.44 3.62 9.78
CA THR A 140 4.88 2.32 10.17
C THR A 140 5.79 1.61 11.18
N SER A 141 5.28 0.57 11.83
CA SER A 141 6.07 -0.23 12.77
C SER A 141 7.25 -0.95 12.09
N GLU A 142 7.11 -1.25 10.80
CA GLU A 142 8.09 -1.97 10.00
C GLU A 142 9.07 -1.05 9.24
N THR A 143 8.83 0.26 9.22
CA THR A 143 9.70 1.23 8.56
C THR A 143 11.17 1.15 9.01
N PRO A 144 11.50 1.02 10.31
CA PRO A 144 12.88 0.86 10.75
C PRO A 144 13.57 -0.40 10.19
N ARG A 145 12.86 -1.55 10.17
CA ARG A 145 13.38 -2.81 9.62
C ARG A 145 13.66 -2.67 8.12
N PHE A 146 12.80 -1.97 7.40
CA PHE A 146 12.99 -1.71 5.98
C PHE A 146 14.26 -0.90 5.70
N PHE A 147 14.48 0.22 6.40
CA PHE A 147 15.67 1.04 6.20
C PHE A 147 16.97 0.32 6.61
N GLU A 148 16.94 -0.45 7.72
CA GLU A 148 18.08 -1.29 8.11
C GLU A 148 18.41 -2.31 7.01
N TRP A 149 17.39 -2.88 6.36
CA TRP A 149 17.60 -3.79 5.24
C TRP A 149 18.19 -3.06 4.01
N ILE A 150 17.70 -1.87 3.67
CA ILE A 150 18.25 -1.06 2.56
C ILE A 150 19.73 -0.75 2.79
N GLU A 151 20.10 -0.31 4.00
CA GLU A 151 21.49 -0.03 4.37
C GLU A 151 22.42 -1.24 4.23
N LYS A 152 21.91 -2.45 4.47
CA LYS A 152 22.69 -3.69 4.35
C LYS A 152 22.76 -4.21 2.93
N ASN A 153 21.67 -4.13 2.17
CA ASN A 153 21.50 -4.89 0.92
C ASN A 153 21.48 -4.01 -0.34
N ARG A 154 21.10 -2.73 -0.21
CA ARG A 154 20.91 -1.80 -1.34
C ARG A 154 21.61 -0.47 -1.12
N LYS A 155 22.87 -0.53 -0.69
CA LYS A 155 23.74 0.65 -0.51
C LYS A 155 23.88 1.48 -1.79
N ASP A 156 23.74 0.85 -2.95
CA ASP A 156 23.70 1.51 -4.25
C ASP A 156 22.59 2.58 -4.33
N LEU A 157 21.46 2.34 -3.65
CA LEU A 157 20.32 3.26 -3.63
C LEU A 157 20.49 4.43 -2.65
N LEU A 158 21.36 4.30 -1.64
CA LEU A 158 21.58 5.35 -0.64
C LEU A 158 22.40 6.53 -1.17
N ASN A 159 23.20 6.32 -2.22
CA ASN A 159 24.00 7.39 -2.83
C ASN A 159 23.17 8.29 -3.77
N GLY A 160 21.90 7.96 -4.00
CA GLY A 160 20.99 8.71 -4.87
C GLY A 160 19.75 9.29 -4.17
N LEU A 161 19.61 9.06 -2.86
CA LEU A 161 18.56 9.65 -2.01
C LEU A 161 18.96 11.04 -1.49
#